data_AF-A0A973PYQ3-F1
#
_entry.id   AF-A0A973PYQ3-F1
#
_cell.length_a   1.000
_cell.length_b   1.000
_cell.length_c   1.000
_cell.angle_alpha   90.00
_cell.angle_beta   90.00
_cell.angle_gamma   90.00
#
_symmetry.space_group_name_H-M   'P 1'
#
loop_
_entity.id
_entity.type
_entity.pdbx_description
1 polymer ?
#
loop_
_entity_poly.entity_id
_entity_poly.type
_entity_poly.pdbx_seq_one_letter_code
_entity_poly.pdbx_strand_id
1 'polypeptide(L)'
;KVSTAATPVKKVVYPDNLDGWIREARAVLAAHDIPVPTYNGIYRNIIRESSGNPNAINLWDSNAAKGIPSKGLLQTIDPTFNAYHVSGTSWNVYNPVANIAAACNYAWHVYGGMDNVNSAY
;
A
#
# COMPACT_ATOMS: atom_id res chain seq x y z
N LYS A 1 -34.64 24.29 18.87
CA LYS A 1 -34.02 23.15 18.15
C LYS A 1 -33.35 23.71 16.91
N VAL A 2 -32.02 23.73 16.83
CA VAL A 2 -31.30 24.16 15.62
C VAL A 2 -30.61 22.92 15.07
N SER A 3 -31.13 22.38 13.97
CA SER A 3 -30.47 21.32 13.20
C SER A 3 -29.53 21.99 12.20
N THR A 4 -28.24 21.84 12.43
CA THR A 4 -27.21 22.21 11.46
C THR A 4 -27.15 21.11 10.40
N ALA A 5 -27.49 21.42 9.15
CA ALA A 5 -27.31 20.52 8.03
C ALA A 5 -25.81 20.32 7.77
N ALA A 6 -25.35 19.07 7.77
CA ALA A 6 -23.99 18.71 7.38
C ALA A 6 -23.84 18.87 5.86
N THR A 7 -22.86 19.66 5.42
CA THR A 7 -22.48 19.79 4.02
C THR A 7 -22.04 18.42 3.47
N PRO A 8 -22.52 17.98 2.29
CA PRO A 8 -22.08 16.71 1.72
C PRO A 8 -20.61 16.79 1.36
N VAL A 9 -19.79 15.95 2.00
CA VAL A 9 -18.37 15.82 1.68
C VAL A 9 -18.27 15.22 0.28
N LYS A 10 -17.74 15.98 -0.67
CA LYS A 10 -17.48 15.52 -2.04
C LYS A 10 -16.53 14.32 -1.97
N LYS A 11 -16.98 13.13 -2.41
CA LYS A 11 -16.14 11.93 -2.47
C LYS A 11 -14.91 12.24 -3.34
N VAL A 12 -13.72 12.16 -2.75
CA VAL A 12 -12.46 12.28 -3.51
C VAL A 12 -12.40 11.09 -4.47
N VAL A 13 -12.16 11.38 -5.75
CA VAL A 13 -11.97 10.36 -6.79
C VAL A 13 -10.50 10.36 -7.15
N TYR A 14 -9.86 9.20 -7.01
CA TYR A 14 -8.49 8.98 -7.44
C TYR A 14 -8.50 8.34 -8.84
N PRO A 15 -7.57 8.73 -9.74
CA PRO A 15 -7.46 8.07 -11.04
C PRO A 15 -7.00 6.62 -10.87
N ASP A 16 -7.43 5.73 -11.76
CA ASP A 16 -7.02 4.33 -11.74
C ASP A 16 -5.65 4.14 -12.43
N ASN A 17 -4.61 4.67 -11.79
CA ASN A 17 -3.23 4.59 -12.25
C ASN A 17 -2.27 4.74 -11.05
N LEU A 18 -0.96 4.60 -11.29
CA LEU A 18 0.05 4.63 -10.24
C LEU A 18 -0.02 5.89 -9.34
N ASP A 19 -0.21 7.08 -9.91
CA ASP A 19 -0.35 8.31 -9.12
C ASP A 19 -1.59 8.27 -8.22
N GLY A 20 -2.74 7.85 -8.78
CA GLY A 20 -3.98 7.75 -8.01
C GLY A 20 -3.92 6.70 -6.92
N TRP A 21 -3.36 5.52 -7.20
CA TRP A 21 -3.20 4.45 -6.20
C TRP A 21 -2.31 4.88 -5.03
N ILE A 22 -1.20 5.59 -5.30
CA ILE A 22 -0.35 6.12 -4.23
C ILE A 22 -1.09 7.18 -3.41
N ARG A 23 -1.81 8.10 -4.05
CA ARG A 23 -2.57 9.14 -3.34
C ARG A 23 -3.71 8.56 -2.50
N GLU A 24 -4.41 7.56 -3.04
CA GLU A 24 -5.48 6.87 -2.33
C GLU A 24 -4.94 6.09 -1.13
N ALA A 25 -3.87 5.32 -1.30
CA ALA A 25 -3.25 4.59 -0.20
C ALA A 25 -2.75 5.53 0.91
N ARG A 26 -2.18 6.69 0.55
CA ARG A 26 -1.80 7.72 1.54
C ARG A 26 -3.00 8.27 2.31
N ALA A 27 -4.14 8.46 1.64
CA ALA A 27 -5.36 8.90 2.29
C ALA A 27 -5.95 7.82 3.21
N VAL A 28 -5.89 6.55 2.80
CA VAL A 28 -6.23 5.40 3.65
C VAL A 28 -5.36 5.40 4.91
N LEU A 29 -4.03 5.46 4.77
CA LEU A 29 -3.12 5.47 5.93
C LEU A 29 -3.45 6.63 6.89
N ALA A 30 -3.66 7.84 6.34
CA ALA A 30 -4.03 9.02 7.13
C ALA A 30 -5.35 8.84 7.89
N ALA A 31 -6.36 8.22 7.27
CA ALA A 31 -7.66 7.98 7.89
C ALA A 31 -7.63 6.93 9.02
N HIS A 32 -6.56 6.13 9.09
CA HIS A 32 -6.35 5.09 10.10
C HIS A 32 -5.28 5.46 11.13
N ASP A 33 -4.87 6.74 11.18
CA ASP A 33 -3.80 7.23 12.07
C ASP A 33 -2.47 6.48 11.90
N ILE A 34 -2.23 5.91 10.72
CA ILE A 34 -0.96 5.27 10.37
C ILE A 34 -0.05 6.35 9.77
N PRO A 35 1.21 6.49 10.23
CA PRO A 35 2.16 7.45 9.67
C PRO A 35 2.28 7.32 8.15
N VAL A 36 2.08 8.44 7.47
CA VAL A 36 1.97 8.49 6.00
C VAL A 36 3.35 8.77 5.39
N PRO A 37 3.93 7.84 4.62
CA PRO A 37 5.19 8.11 3.94
C PRO A 37 5.06 9.17 2.84
N THR A 38 6.19 9.69 2.38
CA THR A 38 6.19 10.60 1.24
C THR A 38 5.74 9.89 -0.03
N TYR A 39 5.12 10.63 -0.96
CA TYR A 39 4.78 10.11 -2.29
C TYR A 39 6.02 9.53 -2.99
N ASN A 40 7.13 10.26 -2.95
CA ASN A 40 8.38 9.86 -3.61
C ASN A 40 8.99 8.61 -2.96
N GLY A 41 8.90 8.46 -1.64
CA GLY A 41 9.31 7.24 -0.95
C GLY A 41 8.53 6.03 -1.44
N ILE A 42 7.21 6.12 -1.48
CA ILE A 42 6.35 5.05 -2.01
C ILE A 42 6.67 4.76 -3.48
N TYR A 43 6.68 5.80 -4.33
CA TYR A 43 6.96 5.68 -5.76
C TYR A 43 8.30 5.00 -6.04
N ARG A 44 9.38 5.44 -5.37
CA ARG A 44 10.73 4.87 -5.53
C ARG A 44 10.75 3.37 -5.22
N ASN A 45 10.12 2.96 -4.11
CA ASN A 45 10.05 1.56 -3.73
C ASN A 45 9.24 0.76 -4.77
N ILE A 46 8.07 1.25 -5.20
CA ILE A 46 7.25 0.58 -6.23
C ILE A 46 8.04 0.35 -7.53
N ILE A 47 8.76 1.37 -8.01
CA ILE A 47 9.54 1.24 -9.25
C ILE A 47 10.65 0.21 -9.10
N ARG A 48 11.33 0.16 -7.95
CA ARG A 48 12.35 -0.86 -7.69
C ARG A 48 11.76 -2.28 -7.61
N GLU A 49 10.62 -2.44 -6.94
CA GLU A 49 10.02 -3.76 -6.68
C GLU A 49 9.32 -4.35 -7.90
N SER A 50 8.61 -3.54 -8.69
CA SER A 50 7.68 -4.05 -9.70
C SER A 50 7.68 -3.29 -11.01
N SER A 51 8.50 -2.24 -11.16
CA SER A 51 8.39 -1.27 -12.26
C SER A 51 6.98 -0.66 -12.40
N GLY A 52 6.20 -0.63 -11.32
CA GLY A 52 4.81 -0.15 -11.33
C GLY A 52 3.77 -1.17 -11.81
N ASN A 53 4.12 -2.45 -11.96
CA ASN A 53 3.17 -3.49 -12.35
C ASN A 53 2.40 -4.04 -11.13
N PRO A 54 1.09 -3.78 -11.00
CA PRO A 54 0.30 -4.25 -9.86
C PRO A 54 0.08 -5.77 -9.86
N ASN A 55 0.38 -6.46 -10.96
CA ASN A 55 0.26 -7.92 -11.09
C ASN A 55 1.63 -8.61 -11.04
N ALA A 56 2.69 -7.92 -10.62
CA ALA A 56 4.02 -8.52 -10.48
C ALA A 56 3.99 -9.67 -9.44
N ILE A 57 4.71 -10.75 -9.74
CA ILE A 57 4.90 -11.90 -8.85
C ILE A 57 6.32 -12.42 -8.98
N ASN A 58 7.00 -12.62 -7.86
CA ASN A 58 8.31 -13.27 -7.83
C ASN A 58 8.14 -14.77 -7.58
N LEU A 59 8.68 -15.60 -8.47
CA LEU A 59 8.56 -17.07 -8.40
C LEU A 59 9.89 -17.79 -8.17
N TRP A 60 10.98 -17.05 -7.93
CA TRP A 60 12.33 -17.62 -7.97
C TRP A 60 13.06 -17.63 -6.63
N ASP A 61 12.55 -16.90 -5.63
CA ASP A 61 13.21 -16.77 -4.33
C ASP A 61 12.79 -17.84 -3.30
N SER A 62 13.33 -17.72 -2.08
CA SER A 62 13.03 -18.64 -0.99
C SER A 62 11.57 -18.59 -0.51
N ASN A 63 10.86 -17.48 -0.72
CA ASN A 63 9.45 -17.36 -0.38
C ASN A 63 8.59 -18.09 -1.43
N ALA A 64 8.93 -17.93 -2.71
CA ALA A 64 8.33 -18.69 -3.79
C ALA A 64 8.53 -20.20 -3.62
N ALA A 65 9.74 -20.63 -3.23
CA ALA A 65 10.02 -22.04 -2.92
C ALA A 65 9.18 -22.59 -1.74
N LYS A 66 8.77 -21.70 -0.81
CA LYS A 66 7.85 -22.02 0.30
C LYS A 66 6.37 -21.89 -0.07
N GLY A 67 6.03 -21.56 -1.32
CA GLY A 67 4.66 -21.38 -1.77
C GLY A 67 4.00 -20.07 -1.33
N ILE A 68 4.79 -19.09 -0.86
CA ILE A 68 4.32 -17.77 -0.40
C ILE A 68 5.00 -16.63 -1.19
N PRO A 69 4.90 -16.62 -2.53
CA PRO A 69 5.64 -15.67 -3.35
C PRO A 69 5.28 -14.21 -3.04
N SER A 70 6.24 -13.31 -3.26
CA SER A 70 6.06 -11.86 -3.19
C SER A 70 5.21 -11.36 -4.36
N LYS A 71 4.27 -10.44 -4.09
CA LYS A 71 3.23 -10.03 -5.06
C LYS A 71 2.96 -8.53 -5.05
N GLY A 72 2.49 -8.03 -6.19
CA GLY A 72 1.99 -6.68 -6.38
C GLY A 72 3.07 -5.61 -6.42
N LEU A 73 2.62 -4.36 -6.28
CA LEU A 73 3.45 -3.16 -6.50
C LEU A 73 4.69 -3.09 -5.60
N LEU A 74 4.57 -3.55 -4.36
CA LEU A 74 5.64 -3.54 -3.35
C LEU A 74 6.06 -4.96 -2.95
N GLN A 75 5.83 -5.95 -3.82
CA GLN A 75 6.34 -7.32 -3.66
C GLN A 75 6.09 -7.89 -2.25
N THR A 76 4.87 -7.72 -1.73
CA THR A 76 4.48 -8.16 -0.40
C THR A 76 4.01 -9.62 -0.42
N ILE A 77 4.49 -10.44 0.52
CA ILE A 77 4.02 -11.82 0.71
C ILE A 77 2.69 -11.88 1.47
N ASP A 78 1.89 -12.92 1.24
CA ASP A 78 0.55 -13.03 1.86
C ASP A 78 0.54 -12.92 3.40
N PRO A 79 1.47 -13.56 4.15
CA PRO A 79 1.50 -13.42 5.61
C PRO A 79 1.68 -11.98 6.08
N THR A 80 2.56 -11.23 5.41
CA THR A 80 2.80 -9.81 5.72
C THR A 80 1.60 -8.96 5.33
N PHE A 81 1.04 -9.18 4.13
CA PHE A 81 -0.15 -8.46 3.68
C PHE A 81 -1.31 -8.64 4.67
N ASN A 82 -1.55 -9.88 5.13
CA ASN A 82 -2.62 -10.18 6.08
C ASN A 82 -2.37 -9.56 7.47
N ALA A 83 -1.13 -9.59 7.96
CA ALA A 83 -0.78 -9.04 9.27
C ALA A 83 -0.86 -7.50 9.33
N TYR A 84 -0.59 -6.82 8.21
CA TYR A 84 -0.53 -5.36 8.13
C TYR A 84 -1.64 -4.75 7.28
N HIS A 85 -2.66 -5.54 6.93
CA HIS A 85 -3.84 -5.09 6.19
C HIS A 85 -4.47 -3.86 6.86
N VAL A 86 -4.83 -2.87 6.05
CA VAL A 86 -5.51 -1.67 6.54
C VAL A 86 -6.99 -1.79 6.22
N SER A 87 -7.83 -1.71 7.25
CA SER A 87 -9.27 -1.92 7.13
C SER A 87 -9.89 -0.92 6.14
N GLY A 88 -10.97 -1.34 5.47
CA GLY A 88 -11.58 -0.55 4.38
C GLY A 88 -10.92 -0.73 3.01
N THR A 89 -9.76 -1.40 2.91
CA THR A 89 -9.15 -1.79 1.63
C THR A 89 -9.49 -3.24 1.24
N SER A 90 -9.23 -3.61 -0.03
CA SER A 90 -9.43 -4.97 -0.54
C SER A 90 -8.55 -6.00 0.18
N TRP A 91 -9.00 -7.24 0.28
CA TRP A 91 -8.19 -8.38 0.75
C TRP A 91 -7.41 -9.07 -0.38
N ASN A 92 -7.47 -8.54 -1.60
CA ASN A 92 -6.63 -9.00 -2.70
C ASN A 92 -5.27 -8.30 -2.65
N VAL A 93 -4.19 -9.06 -2.46
CA VAL A 93 -2.79 -8.55 -2.44
C VAL A 93 -2.37 -7.87 -3.75
N TYR A 94 -3.03 -8.16 -4.89
CA TYR A 94 -2.80 -7.48 -6.17
C TYR A 94 -3.61 -6.18 -6.32
N ASN A 95 -4.54 -5.88 -5.40
CA ASN A 95 -5.20 -4.58 -5.41
C ASN A 95 -4.15 -3.51 -5.06
N PRO A 96 -3.93 -2.52 -5.94
CA PRO A 96 -2.78 -1.62 -5.80
C PRO A 96 -2.84 -0.79 -4.52
N VAL A 97 -4.02 -0.28 -4.15
CA VAL A 97 -4.22 0.51 -2.93
C VAL A 97 -3.98 -0.33 -1.69
N ALA A 98 -4.55 -1.54 -1.62
CA ALA A 98 -4.37 -2.45 -0.49
C ALA A 98 -2.90 -2.88 -0.33
N ASN A 99 -2.23 -3.22 -1.44
CA ASN A 99 -0.82 -3.58 -1.46
C ASN A 99 0.06 -2.44 -0.91
N ILE A 100 -0.16 -1.21 -1.40
CA ILE A 100 0.58 -0.03 -0.93
C ILE A 100 0.32 0.23 0.55
N ALA A 101 -0.95 0.22 0.98
CA ALA A 101 -1.30 0.50 2.37
C ALA A 101 -0.69 -0.53 3.33
N ALA A 102 -0.83 -1.82 3.04
CA ALA A 102 -0.28 -2.88 3.88
C ALA A 102 1.26 -2.83 3.94
N ALA A 103 1.93 -2.63 2.80
CA ALA A 103 3.39 -2.52 2.77
C ALA A 103 3.91 -1.29 3.50
N CYS A 104 3.22 -0.13 3.41
CA CYS A 104 3.60 1.07 4.16
C CYS A 104 3.41 0.89 5.67
N ASN A 105 2.32 0.21 6.08
CA ASN A 105 2.06 -0.11 7.47
C ASN A 105 3.15 -1.06 8.04
N TYR A 106 3.52 -2.10 7.28
CA TYR A 106 4.67 -2.95 7.59
C TYR A 106 5.98 -2.14 7.70
N ALA A 107 6.24 -1.27 6.72
CA ALA A 107 7.47 -0.48 6.68
C ALA A 107 7.61 0.46 7.86
N TRP A 108 6.50 1.01 8.35
CA TRP A 108 6.47 1.79 9.57
C TRP A 108 6.95 0.97 10.77
N HIS A 109 6.39 -0.23 10.97
CA HIS A 109 6.71 -1.07 12.12
C HIS A 109 8.14 -1.61 12.10
N VAL A 110 8.71 -1.86 10.92
CA VAL A 110 10.03 -2.48 10.78
C VAL A 110 11.16 -1.47 10.57
N TYR A 111 10.90 -0.40 9.81
CA TYR A 111 11.94 0.55 9.38
C TYR A 111 11.68 1.99 9.86
N GLY A 112 10.60 2.24 10.61
CA GLY A 112 10.18 3.60 10.98
C GLY A 112 9.63 4.40 9.79
N GLY A 113 9.25 3.73 8.70
CA GLY A 113 8.57 4.32 7.55
C GLY A 113 9.16 3.87 6.20
N MET A 114 8.31 3.88 5.16
CA MET A 114 8.71 3.52 3.79
C MET A 114 9.84 4.42 3.23
N ASP A 115 9.95 5.65 3.72
CA ASP A 115 11.01 6.58 3.32
C ASP A 115 12.41 6.06 3.69
N ASN A 116 12.52 5.26 4.76
CA ASN A 116 13.76 4.66 5.25
C ASN A 116 14.12 3.34 4.55
N VAL A 117 13.26 2.85 3.65
CA VAL A 117 13.49 1.59 2.93
C VAL A 117 14.36 1.85 1.69
N ASN A 118 15.57 1.33 1.75
CA ASN A 118 16.62 1.53 0.74
C ASN A 118 16.97 0.26 -0.06
N SER A 119 16.45 -0.91 0.34
CA SER A 119 16.65 -2.20 -0.32
C SER A 119 15.34 -2.79 -0.82
N ALA A 120 15.42 -3.81 -1.69
CA ALA A 120 14.26 -4.61 -2.07
C ALA A 120 13.60 -5.26 -0.84
N TYR A 121 12.27 -5.49 -0.93
CA TYR A 121 11.48 -6.13 0.13
C TYR A 121 11.73 -7.63 0.24
#